data_AF-A0A1C5LTL2-F1
#
_entry.id   AF-A0A1C5LTL2-F1
#
_cell.length_a   1.000
_cell.length_b   1.000
_cell.length_c   1.000
_cell.angle_alpha   90.00
_cell.angle_beta   90.00
_cell.angle_gamma   90.00
#
_symmetry.space_group_name_H-M   'P 1'
#
loop_
_entity.id
_entity.type
_entity.pdbx_description
1 polymer ?
#
loop_
_entity_poly.entity_id
_entity_poly.type
_entity_poly.pdbx_seq_one_letter_code
_entity_poly.pdbx_strand_id
1 'polypeptide(L)'
;MKHSEPLILNKEEFFEGFDNPSLQEKVVGVKIALLQNDNGEIGLGLGIEAPPLHSREIEEINRFFAKKYNVDEMIQKLLQHYQDQRSQNADSKSQSDRKYEITDIAHPQYPWLHRIRALQDVREDVHQGDLGGFVESERNLSQEGSCWIFHEAIAAEDAVVAGDAQIRELAVIRGSSMVSGSAVIRHRSIVEDNAIVTAGIVEADSRIAGNAKVIESPWTQAAPYISNGLVYGNISGNVRLCQGAQVLPGQVFDNPTPDELRITDAYMKILRTPERENIRFASPESRMPAKKKTRSETER
;
A
#
# COMPACT_ATOMS: atom_id res chain seq x y z
N MET A 1 6.51 -6.36 15.01
CA MET A 1 6.98 -6.63 13.63
C MET A 1 6.54 -8.03 13.19
N LYS A 2 5.60 -8.10 12.25
CA LYS A 2 5.13 -9.35 11.63
C LYS A 2 5.99 -9.62 10.39
N HIS A 3 6.25 -10.88 10.06
CA HIS A 3 7.00 -11.24 8.85
C HIS A 3 6.24 -12.28 8.03
N SER A 4 6.38 -12.26 6.70
CA SER A 4 5.91 -13.35 5.83
C SER A 4 6.77 -14.61 5.98
N GLU A 5 6.33 -15.73 5.40
CA GLU A 5 7.17 -16.94 5.32
C GLU A 5 8.37 -16.70 4.41
N PRO A 6 9.62 -16.79 4.88
CA PRO A 6 10.78 -16.35 4.11
C PRO A 6 10.98 -17.16 2.82
N LEU A 7 11.20 -16.48 1.70
CA LEU A 7 11.64 -17.09 0.44
C LEU A 7 13.14 -17.36 0.50
N ILE A 8 13.54 -18.61 0.26
CA ILE A 8 14.95 -19.01 0.21
C ILE A 8 15.50 -18.65 -1.16
N LEU A 9 16.57 -17.83 -1.19
CA LEU A 9 17.27 -17.50 -2.40
C LEU A 9 18.39 -18.50 -2.66
N ASN A 10 18.67 -18.75 -3.94
CA ASN A 10 19.86 -19.49 -4.32
C ASN A 10 21.11 -18.68 -3.92
N LYS A 11 22.01 -19.30 -3.15
CA LYS A 11 23.19 -18.62 -2.59
C LYS A 11 24.17 -18.22 -3.69
N GLU A 12 24.41 -19.10 -4.65
CA GLU A 12 25.35 -18.88 -5.75
C GLU A 12 24.89 -17.72 -6.63
N GLU A 13 23.61 -17.70 -7.03
CA GLU A 13 23.00 -16.60 -7.77
C GLU A 13 23.01 -15.30 -6.96
N PHE A 14 22.72 -15.36 -5.65
CA PHE A 14 22.74 -14.19 -4.80
C PHE A 14 24.11 -13.51 -4.82
N PHE A 15 25.18 -14.27 -4.59
CA PHE A 15 26.56 -13.77 -4.50
C PHE A 15 27.29 -13.67 -5.85
N GLU A 16 26.62 -13.90 -6.98
CA GLU A 16 27.23 -13.68 -8.29
C GLU A 16 27.72 -12.22 -8.42
N GLY A 17 29.02 -12.05 -8.66
CA GLY A 17 29.68 -10.73 -8.72
C GLY A 17 30.04 -10.13 -7.36
N PHE A 18 30.07 -10.92 -6.27
CA PHE A 18 30.52 -10.48 -4.96
C PHE A 18 32.04 -10.57 -4.80
N ASP A 19 32.67 -9.51 -4.31
CA ASP A 19 34.13 -9.36 -4.32
C ASP A 19 34.86 -10.08 -3.15
N ASN A 20 34.12 -10.69 -2.22
CA ASN A 20 34.68 -11.30 -1.00
C ASN A 20 34.30 -12.79 -0.85
N PRO A 21 35.09 -13.71 -1.45
CA PRO A 21 34.79 -15.13 -1.47
C PRO A 21 34.84 -15.79 -0.09
N SER A 22 35.70 -15.31 0.82
CA SER A 22 35.77 -15.84 2.19
C SER A 22 34.48 -15.55 2.97
N LEU A 23 33.89 -14.36 2.77
CA LEU A 23 32.60 -14.02 3.37
C LEU A 23 31.45 -14.79 2.70
N GLN A 24 31.49 -14.99 1.39
CA GLN A 24 30.53 -15.85 0.68
C GLN A 24 30.56 -17.30 1.20
N GLU A 25 31.73 -17.86 1.51
CA GLU A 25 31.85 -19.20 2.09
C GLU A 25 31.21 -19.30 3.48
N LYS A 26 31.32 -18.25 4.31
CA LYS A 26 30.71 -18.22 5.65
C LYS A 26 29.18 -18.22 5.62
N VAL A 27 28.57 -17.66 4.58
CA VAL A 27 27.10 -17.61 4.45
C VAL A 27 26.59 -18.98 4.01
N VAL A 28 25.77 -19.63 4.81
CA VAL A 28 25.19 -20.95 4.50
C VAL A 28 23.81 -20.85 3.84
N GLY A 29 23.11 -19.73 4.01
CA GLY A 29 21.80 -19.51 3.40
C GLY A 29 21.42 -18.03 3.34
N VAL A 30 20.62 -17.70 2.33
CA VAL A 30 20.06 -16.35 2.14
C VAL A 30 18.55 -16.47 2.02
N LYS A 31 17.85 -15.65 2.79
CA LYS A 31 16.39 -15.63 2.86
C LYS A 31 15.90 -14.21 2.75
N ILE A 32 14.76 -14.01 2.11
CA ILE A 32 14.08 -12.71 2.07
C ILE A 32 12.65 -12.86 2.55
N ALA A 33 12.14 -11.84 3.24
CA ALA A 33 10.76 -11.83 3.72
C ALA A 33 10.20 -10.41 3.67
N LEU A 34 8.89 -10.31 3.53
CA LEU A 34 8.18 -9.05 3.75
C LEU A 34 8.09 -8.85 5.27
N LEU A 35 8.55 -7.69 5.73
CA LEU A 35 8.44 -7.26 7.11
C LEU A 35 7.35 -6.21 7.18
N GLN A 36 6.32 -6.45 7.99
CA GLN A 36 5.33 -5.44 8.31
C GLN A 36 5.64 -4.89 9.70
N ASN A 37 5.94 -3.60 9.79
CA ASN A 37 6.06 -2.94 11.08
C ASN A 37 4.68 -2.74 11.71
N ASP A 38 4.65 -2.31 12.97
CA ASP A 38 3.39 -2.17 13.71
C ASP A 38 2.51 -1.02 13.15
N ASN A 39 3.05 -0.23 12.21
CA ASN A 39 2.40 0.86 11.49
C ASN A 39 1.96 0.45 10.07
N GLY A 40 2.02 -0.85 9.73
CA GLY A 40 1.54 -1.35 8.44
C GLY A 40 2.51 -1.16 7.27
N GLU A 41 3.65 -0.48 7.43
CA GLU A 41 4.65 -0.33 6.38
C GLU A 41 5.30 -1.67 6.06
N ILE A 42 5.36 -1.98 4.77
CA ILE A 42 5.97 -3.20 4.25
C ILE A 42 7.41 -2.87 3.83
N GLY A 43 8.36 -3.53 4.47
CA GLY A 43 9.78 -3.52 4.12
C GLY A 43 10.27 -4.89 3.67
N LEU A 44 11.50 -4.93 3.20
CA LEU A 44 12.19 -6.16 2.84
C LEU A 44 13.19 -6.53 3.93
N GLY A 45 13.00 -7.70 4.53
CA GLY A 45 13.97 -8.30 5.44
C GLY A 45 14.93 -9.19 4.68
N LEU A 46 16.23 -8.97 4.86
CA LEU A 46 17.29 -9.88 4.41
C LEU A 46 17.77 -10.74 5.60
N GLY A 47 17.51 -12.04 5.54
CA GLY A 47 18.01 -13.02 6.48
C GLY A 47 19.26 -13.70 5.95
N ILE A 48 20.37 -13.57 6.67
CA ILE A 48 21.63 -14.27 6.37
C ILE A 48 21.83 -15.34 7.42
N GLU A 49 21.92 -16.59 6.97
CA GLU A 49 22.28 -17.72 7.82
C GLU A 49 23.80 -17.90 7.72
N ALA A 50 24.52 -17.63 8.81
CA ALA A 50 25.98 -17.69 8.88
C ALA A 50 26.43 -17.84 10.35
N PRO A 51 27.67 -18.30 10.63
CA PRO A 51 28.33 -18.07 11.90
C PRO A 51 28.37 -16.56 12.25
N PRO A 52 28.59 -16.17 13.52
CA PRO A 52 28.59 -14.77 13.93
C PRO A 52 29.46 -13.90 13.01
N LEU A 53 28.82 -12.96 12.31
CA LEU A 53 29.47 -12.02 11.41
C LEU A 53 29.85 -10.74 12.15
N HIS A 54 30.97 -10.15 11.78
CA HIS A 54 31.36 -8.82 12.25
C HIS A 54 30.52 -7.74 11.55
N SER A 55 30.36 -6.58 12.19
CA SER A 55 29.58 -5.46 11.65
C SER A 55 30.01 -5.05 10.23
N ARG A 56 31.32 -5.10 9.94
CA ARG A 56 31.87 -4.78 8.61
C ARG A 56 31.42 -5.76 7.53
N GLU A 57 31.34 -7.05 7.86
CA GLU A 57 30.88 -8.10 6.95
C GLU A 57 29.38 -7.94 6.66
N ILE A 58 28.59 -7.59 7.68
CA ILE A 58 27.16 -7.29 7.54
C ILE A 58 26.95 -6.07 6.64
N GLU A 59 27.70 -4.98 6.85
CA GLU A 59 27.64 -3.79 6.02
C GLU A 59 28.00 -4.07 4.55
N GLU A 60 28.99 -4.94 4.32
CA GLU A 60 29.42 -5.33 2.97
C GLU A 60 28.32 -6.10 2.23
N ILE A 61 27.69 -7.09 2.90
CA ILE A 61 26.55 -7.84 2.35
C ILE A 61 25.38 -6.91 2.07
N ASN A 62 25.03 -6.02 3.00
CA ASN A 62 23.93 -5.07 2.83
C ASN A 62 24.17 -4.10 1.67
N ARG A 63 25.41 -3.60 1.52
CA ARG A 63 25.78 -2.72 0.42
C ARG A 63 25.72 -3.43 -0.93
N PHE A 64 26.19 -4.67 -0.98
CA PHE A 64 26.09 -5.50 -2.18
C PHE A 64 24.63 -5.76 -2.55
N PHE A 65 23.81 -6.14 -1.58
CA PHE A 65 22.38 -6.35 -1.76
C PHE A 65 21.70 -5.11 -2.35
N ALA A 66 21.91 -3.94 -1.74
CA ALA A 66 21.33 -2.67 -2.21
C ALA A 66 21.84 -2.23 -3.59
N LYS A 67 23.04 -2.68 -4.01
CA LYS A 67 23.59 -2.40 -5.35
C LYS A 67 23.02 -3.33 -6.42
N LYS A 68 22.86 -4.62 -6.07
CA LYS A 68 22.46 -5.66 -7.02
C LYS A 68 20.94 -5.71 -7.20
N TYR A 69 20.18 -5.44 -6.15
CA TYR A 69 18.73 -5.59 -6.15
C TYR A 69 18.02 -4.27 -5.87
N ASN A 70 16.98 -3.99 -6.66
CA ASN A 70 16.02 -2.96 -6.33
C ASN A 70 15.05 -3.50 -5.28
N VAL A 71 15.09 -2.92 -4.07
CA VAL A 71 14.28 -3.33 -2.93
C VAL A 71 12.78 -3.30 -3.26
N ASP A 72 12.33 -2.29 -4.00
CA ASP A 72 10.92 -2.12 -4.34
C ASP A 72 10.46 -3.19 -5.33
N GLU A 73 11.30 -3.49 -6.33
CA GLU A 73 11.04 -4.58 -7.28
C GLU A 73 11.00 -5.94 -6.58
N MET A 74 11.87 -6.18 -5.60
CA MET A 74 11.85 -7.42 -4.82
C MET A 74 10.62 -7.54 -3.93
N ILE A 75 10.19 -6.45 -3.29
CA ILE A 75 8.95 -6.42 -2.51
C ILE A 75 7.77 -6.78 -3.41
N GLN A 76 7.70 -6.20 -4.62
CA GLN A 76 6.67 -6.51 -5.61
C GLN A 76 6.69 -7.98 -6.02
N LYS A 77 7.86 -8.52 -6.39
CA LYS A 77 8.01 -9.94 -6.75
C LYS A 77 7.59 -10.87 -5.62
N LEU A 78 7.93 -10.55 -4.37
CA LEU A 78 7.50 -11.34 -3.21
C LEU A 78 5.99 -11.25 -3.00
N LEU A 79 5.40 -10.06 -3.08
CA LEU A 79 3.96 -9.87 -2.97
C LEU A 79 3.22 -10.68 -4.04
N GLN A 80 3.69 -10.64 -5.29
CA GLN A 80 3.17 -11.46 -6.37
C GLN A 80 3.33 -12.96 -6.10
N HIS A 81 4.52 -13.39 -5.65
CA HIS A 81 4.79 -14.79 -5.34
C HIS A 81 3.85 -15.35 -4.27
N TYR A 82 3.61 -14.63 -3.18
CA TYR A 82 2.67 -15.07 -2.16
C TYR A 82 1.22 -15.06 -2.65
N GLN A 83 0.85 -14.13 -3.53
CA GLN A 83 -0.48 -14.12 -4.15
C GLN A 83 -0.68 -15.30 -5.09
N ASP A 84 0.32 -15.64 -5.90
CA ASP A 84 0.27 -16.80 -6.80
C ASP A 84 0.18 -18.11 -6.00
N GLN A 85 0.98 -18.27 -4.95
CA GLN A 85 0.90 -19.42 -4.04
C GLN A 85 -0.45 -19.50 -3.33
N ARG A 86 -1.02 -18.35 -2.91
CA ARG A 86 -2.36 -18.32 -2.32
C ARG A 86 -3.46 -18.63 -3.33
N SER A 87 -3.31 -18.21 -4.58
CA SER A 87 -4.27 -18.51 -5.64
C SER A 87 -4.26 -20.01 -5.97
N GLN A 88 -3.09 -20.64 -6.04
CA GLN A 88 -2.96 -22.10 -6.18
C GLN A 88 -3.53 -22.88 -4.99
N ASN A 89 -3.40 -22.34 -3.77
CA ASN A 89 -4.02 -22.92 -2.58
C ASN A 89 -5.54 -22.62 -2.49
N ALA A 90 -6.01 -21.53 -3.08
CA ALA A 90 -7.43 -21.15 -3.12
C ALA A 90 -8.24 -22.06 -4.06
N ASP A 91 -7.62 -22.66 -5.08
CA ASP A 91 -8.21 -23.74 -5.88
C ASP A 91 -8.57 -24.99 -5.04
N SER A 92 -8.05 -25.09 -3.80
CA SER A 92 -8.41 -26.14 -2.83
C SER A 92 -9.42 -25.69 -1.75
N LYS A 93 -9.76 -24.40 -1.67
CA LYS A 93 -10.80 -23.88 -0.78
C LYS A 93 -12.17 -24.04 -1.43
N SER A 94 -13.17 -24.44 -0.65
CA SER A 94 -14.54 -24.58 -1.16
C SER A 94 -15.03 -23.26 -1.75
N GLN A 95 -15.80 -23.35 -2.85
CA GLN A 95 -16.44 -22.20 -3.50
C GLN A 95 -17.29 -21.31 -2.56
N SER A 96 -17.63 -21.81 -1.35
CA SER A 96 -18.40 -21.10 -0.33
C SER A 96 -17.71 -19.87 0.28
N ASP A 97 -16.38 -19.80 0.25
CA ASP A 97 -15.63 -18.79 1.02
C ASP A 97 -15.12 -17.63 0.16
N ARG A 98 -15.51 -17.59 -1.12
CA ARG A 98 -15.08 -16.54 -2.05
C ARG A 98 -15.76 -15.22 -1.73
N LYS A 99 -15.01 -14.12 -1.81
CA LYS A 99 -15.53 -12.76 -1.62
C LYS A 99 -16.33 -12.29 -2.83
N TYR A 100 -15.85 -12.61 -4.03
CA TYR A 100 -16.48 -12.21 -5.28
C TYR A 100 -16.23 -13.21 -6.41
N GLU A 101 -17.05 -13.13 -7.45
CA GLU A 101 -16.84 -13.78 -8.74
C GLU A 101 -16.59 -12.76 -9.85
N ILE A 102 -15.90 -13.18 -10.91
CA ILE A 102 -15.81 -12.44 -12.18
C ILE A 102 -16.92 -12.96 -13.08
N THR A 103 -17.77 -12.05 -13.54
CA THR A 103 -18.98 -12.38 -14.33
C THR A 103 -18.70 -12.35 -15.83
N ASP A 104 -19.61 -12.88 -16.64
CA ASP A 104 -19.53 -12.76 -18.12
C ASP A 104 -19.91 -11.36 -18.65
N ILE A 105 -20.14 -10.37 -17.77
CA ILE A 105 -20.48 -9.00 -18.17
C ILE A 105 -19.20 -8.27 -18.57
N ALA A 106 -18.87 -8.34 -19.85
CA ALA A 106 -17.69 -7.69 -20.42
C ALA A 106 -17.81 -6.15 -20.46
N HIS A 107 -16.68 -5.47 -20.32
CA HIS A 107 -16.60 -4.02 -20.48
C HIS A 107 -16.88 -3.62 -21.94
N PRO A 108 -17.71 -2.59 -22.21
CA PRO A 108 -18.12 -2.24 -23.58
C PRO A 108 -16.98 -1.91 -24.55
N GLN A 109 -15.88 -1.35 -24.04
CA GLN A 109 -14.72 -0.96 -24.84
C GLN A 109 -13.55 -1.95 -24.75
N TYR A 110 -13.52 -2.80 -23.71
CA TYR A 110 -12.40 -3.68 -23.39
C TYR A 110 -12.92 -5.09 -23.09
N PRO A 111 -13.25 -5.91 -24.10
CA PRO A 111 -14.01 -7.15 -23.90
C PRO A 111 -13.34 -8.22 -23.03
N TRP A 112 -12.04 -8.10 -22.76
CA TRP A 112 -11.32 -8.99 -21.85
C TRP A 112 -11.49 -8.59 -20.37
N LEU A 113 -11.99 -7.39 -20.08
CA LEU A 113 -12.31 -6.95 -18.73
C LEU A 113 -13.75 -7.28 -18.39
N HIS A 114 -13.99 -7.75 -17.18
CA HIS A 114 -15.27 -8.32 -16.76
C HIS A 114 -15.70 -7.75 -15.41
N ARG A 115 -17.01 -7.54 -15.23
CA ARG A 115 -17.53 -7.04 -13.95
C ARG A 115 -17.35 -8.07 -12.85
N ILE A 116 -16.99 -7.60 -11.66
CA ILE A 116 -17.06 -8.39 -10.44
C ILE A 116 -18.47 -8.39 -9.84
N ARG A 117 -18.83 -9.46 -9.14
CA ARG A 117 -20.05 -9.56 -8.33
C ARG A 117 -19.73 -10.07 -6.94
N ALA A 118 -20.25 -9.42 -5.91
CA ALA A 118 -20.09 -9.83 -4.52
C ALA A 118 -20.82 -11.16 -4.27
N LEU A 119 -20.12 -12.12 -3.65
CA LEU A 119 -20.71 -13.41 -3.27
C LEU A 119 -21.16 -13.45 -1.81
N GLN A 120 -20.78 -12.45 -1.03
CA GLN A 120 -21.14 -12.24 0.37
C GLN A 120 -21.08 -10.74 0.68
N ASP A 121 -21.49 -10.35 1.88
CA ASP A 121 -21.31 -8.97 2.35
C ASP A 121 -19.82 -8.70 2.56
N VAL A 122 -19.29 -7.70 1.85
CA VAL A 122 -17.85 -7.38 1.82
C VAL A 122 -17.51 -6.23 2.76
N ARG A 123 -18.40 -5.23 2.81
CA ARG A 123 -18.27 -4.00 3.61
C ARG A 123 -19.65 -3.36 3.78
N GLU A 124 -19.74 -2.32 4.62
CA GLU A 124 -21.00 -1.65 4.95
C GLU A 124 -21.81 -1.20 3.72
N ASP A 125 -21.13 -0.86 2.61
CA ASP A 125 -21.73 -0.40 1.36
C ASP A 125 -21.63 -1.41 0.20
N VAL A 126 -21.30 -2.68 0.46
CA VAL A 126 -21.25 -3.76 -0.56
C VAL A 126 -21.82 -5.04 0.02
N HIS A 127 -23.00 -5.41 -0.45
CA HIS A 127 -23.75 -6.58 0.00
C HIS A 127 -23.69 -7.71 -1.03
N GLN A 128 -24.04 -8.92 -0.60
CA GLN A 128 -24.13 -10.07 -1.48
C GLN A 128 -24.98 -9.78 -2.74
N GLY A 129 -24.44 -10.09 -3.91
CA GLY A 129 -25.07 -9.90 -5.22
C GLY A 129 -24.76 -8.57 -5.88
N ASP A 130 -24.17 -7.60 -5.17
CA ASP A 130 -23.83 -6.29 -5.73
C ASP A 130 -22.78 -6.41 -6.83
N LEU A 131 -22.99 -5.67 -7.92
CA LEU A 131 -22.01 -5.54 -9.00
C LEU A 131 -20.99 -4.46 -8.66
N GLY A 132 -19.72 -4.77 -8.93
CA GLY A 132 -18.63 -3.80 -8.87
C GLY A 132 -18.19 -3.32 -10.25
N GLY A 133 -16.96 -2.79 -10.28
CA GLY A 133 -16.24 -2.43 -11.49
C GLY A 133 -15.61 -3.64 -12.16
N PHE A 134 -14.56 -3.41 -12.93
CA PHE A 134 -14.01 -4.37 -13.88
C PHE A 134 -12.60 -4.83 -13.51
N VAL A 135 -12.36 -6.12 -13.74
CA VAL A 135 -11.04 -6.74 -13.62
C VAL A 135 -10.71 -7.54 -14.86
N GLU A 136 -9.42 -7.72 -15.15
CA GLU A 136 -8.94 -8.63 -16.19
C GLU A 136 -8.92 -10.08 -15.70
N SER A 137 -8.47 -10.28 -14.46
CA SER A 137 -8.40 -11.59 -13.81
C SER A 137 -8.53 -11.47 -12.30
N GLU A 138 -8.60 -12.62 -11.61
CA GLU A 138 -8.68 -12.67 -10.14
C GLU A 138 -7.44 -12.11 -9.44
N ARG A 139 -6.33 -11.96 -10.17
CA ARG A 139 -5.09 -11.39 -9.64
C ARG A 139 -5.24 -9.90 -9.34
N ASN A 140 -6.15 -9.20 -10.02
CA ASN A 140 -6.26 -7.76 -9.92
C ASN A 140 -6.98 -7.27 -8.65
N LEU A 141 -7.81 -8.12 -8.03
CA LEU A 141 -8.54 -7.79 -6.81
C LEU A 141 -8.40 -8.94 -5.81
N SER A 142 -7.86 -8.66 -4.63
CA SER A 142 -7.69 -9.70 -3.61
C SER A 142 -9.04 -10.28 -3.18
N GLN A 143 -9.11 -11.60 -2.98
CA GLN A 143 -10.23 -12.28 -2.33
C GLN A 143 -10.27 -12.03 -0.81
N GLU A 144 -9.22 -11.45 -0.23
CA GLU A 144 -9.12 -11.12 1.20
C GLU A 144 -9.39 -9.63 1.47
N GLY A 145 -9.64 -9.30 2.73
CA GLY A 145 -9.90 -7.93 3.19
C GLY A 145 -11.19 -7.32 2.61
N SER A 146 -11.42 -6.05 2.89
CA SER A 146 -12.62 -5.33 2.44
C SER A 146 -12.43 -4.57 1.12
N CYS A 147 -11.29 -4.73 0.44
CA CYS A 147 -11.03 -4.04 -0.81
C CYS A 147 -12.08 -4.32 -1.88
N TRP A 148 -12.45 -3.28 -2.62
CA TRP A 148 -13.52 -3.34 -3.62
C TRP A 148 -13.35 -2.33 -4.74
N ILE A 149 -13.79 -2.71 -5.95
CA ILE A 149 -13.82 -1.85 -7.13
C ILE A 149 -15.28 -1.52 -7.42
N PHE A 150 -15.61 -0.22 -7.41
CA PHE A 150 -16.96 0.31 -7.56
C PHE A 150 -17.19 0.90 -8.95
N HIS A 151 -18.47 0.95 -9.36
CA HIS A 151 -18.94 1.65 -10.54
C HIS A 151 -18.29 1.14 -11.85
N GLU A 152 -17.59 2.01 -12.58
CA GLU A 152 -16.91 1.72 -13.85
C GLU A 152 -15.38 1.72 -13.68
N ALA A 153 -14.89 1.63 -12.44
CA ALA A 153 -13.46 1.59 -12.18
C ALA A 153 -12.84 0.28 -12.67
N ILE A 154 -11.56 0.32 -13.02
CA ILE A 154 -10.84 -0.78 -13.66
C ILE A 154 -9.57 -1.10 -12.86
N ALA A 155 -9.30 -2.38 -12.64
CA ALA A 155 -7.97 -2.89 -12.32
C ALA A 155 -7.56 -3.96 -13.34
N ALA A 156 -6.43 -3.78 -14.02
CA ALA A 156 -6.00 -4.64 -15.11
C ALA A 156 -4.48 -4.80 -15.16
N GLU A 157 -3.97 -5.59 -16.12
CA GLU A 157 -2.55 -5.90 -16.25
C GLU A 157 -2.03 -6.60 -14.97
N ASP A 158 -0.81 -6.31 -14.52
CA ASP A 158 -0.22 -6.88 -13.30
C ASP A 158 -0.61 -6.12 -12.03
N ALA A 159 -1.59 -5.22 -12.11
CA ALA A 159 -1.91 -4.33 -11.00
C ALA A 159 -2.76 -5.03 -9.95
N VAL A 160 -2.52 -4.70 -8.68
CA VAL A 160 -3.13 -5.37 -7.53
C VAL A 160 -3.90 -4.39 -6.65
N VAL A 161 -5.14 -4.73 -6.34
CA VAL A 161 -5.98 -4.06 -5.34
C VAL A 161 -6.19 -4.98 -4.14
N ALA A 162 -5.79 -4.56 -2.94
CA ALA A 162 -5.80 -5.39 -1.74
C ALA A 162 -6.15 -4.61 -0.44
N GLY A 163 -6.20 -5.30 0.71
CA GLY A 163 -6.46 -4.68 2.01
C GLY A 163 -7.90 -4.14 2.11
N ASP A 164 -8.03 -2.86 2.45
CA ASP A 164 -9.32 -2.14 2.58
C ASP A 164 -9.47 -1.04 1.51
N ALA A 165 -8.68 -1.14 0.43
CA ALA A 165 -8.63 -0.13 -0.61
C ALA A 165 -9.95 -0.03 -1.38
N GLN A 166 -10.30 1.19 -1.78
CA GLN A 166 -11.53 1.48 -2.50
C GLN A 166 -11.21 2.17 -3.81
N ILE A 167 -11.52 1.51 -4.92
CA ILE A 167 -11.36 2.08 -6.26
C ILE A 167 -12.75 2.44 -6.78
N ARG A 168 -13.00 3.69 -7.15
CA ARG A 168 -14.36 4.19 -7.43
C ARG A 168 -14.44 4.95 -8.75
N GLU A 169 -15.66 4.97 -9.27
CA GLU A 169 -16.08 5.83 -10.39
C GLU A 169 -15.42 5.43 -11.70
N LEU A 170 -14.46 6.21 -12.21
CA LEU A 170 -13.76 5.97 -13.48
C LEU A 170 -12.25 5.78 -13.26
N ALA A 171 -11.85 5.43 -12.04
CA ALA A 171 -10.45 5.26 -11.70
C ALA A 171 -9.86 4.02 -12.37
N VAL A 172 -8.59 4.10 -12.76
CA VAL A 172 -7.88 3.02 -13.47
C VAL A 172 -6.60 2.67 -12.73
N ILE A 173 -6.47 1.40 -12.37
CA ILE A 173 -5.28 0.81 -11.75
C ILE A 173 -4.67 -0.16 -12.76
N ARG A 174 -3.43 0.07 -13.17
CA ARG A 174 -2.77 -0.70 -14.24
C ARG A 174 -1.25 -0.80 -14.04
N GLY A 175 -0.53 -1.38 -15.00
CA GLY A 175 0.89 -1.66 -14.90
C GLY A 175 1.17 -2.73 -13.86
N SER A 176 2.31 -2.61 -13.19
CA SER A 176 2.69 -3.42 -12.01
C SER A 176 2.43 -2.65 -10.71
N SER A 177 1.39 -1.82 -10.68
CA SER A 177 1.08 -0.95 -9.54
C SER A 177 0.32 -1.68 -8.44
N MET A 178 0.38 -1.14 -7.22
CA MET A 178 -0.32 -1.69 -6.08
C MET A 178 -1.10 -0.64 -5.32
N VAL A 179 -2.39 -0.91 -5.11
CA VAL A 179 -3.24 -0.12 -4.23
C VAL A 179 -3.74 -0.99 -3.10
N SER A 180 -3.41 -0.62 -1.86
CA SER A 180 -3.79 -1.40 -0.69
C SER A 180 -4.07 -0.52 0.53
N GLY A 181 -4.20 -1.15 1.71
CA GLY A 181 -4.46 -0.45 2.97
C GLY A 181 -5.76 0.35 2.93
N SER A 182 -5.74 1.59 3.42
CA SER A 182 -6.92 2.47 3.52
C SER A 182 -7.09 3.41 2.31
N ALA A 183 -6.35 3.16 1.21
CA ALA A 183 -6.34 4.04 0.05
C ALA A 183 -7.70 4.14 -0.64
N VAL A 184 -8.06 5.35 -1.08
CA VAL A 184 -9.25 5.62 -1.88
C VAL A 184 -8.87 6.31 -3.18
N ILE A 185 -9.10 5.64 -4.31
CA ILE A 185 -8.84 6.18 -5.65
C ILE A 185 -10.19 6.41 -6.33
N ARG A 186 -10.48 7.64 -6.78
CA ARG A 186 -11.78 8.00 -7.36
C ARG A 186 -11.69 9.03 -8.48
N HIS A 187 -12.84 9.41 -9.06
CA HIS A 187 -12.94 10.19 -10.28
C HIS A 187 -12.22 9.50 -11.45
N ARG A 188 -11.54 10.25 -12.33
CA ARG A 188 -10.75 9.73 -13.45
C ARG A 188 -9.26 9.56 -13.11
N SER A 189 -8.96 9.26 -11.85
CA SER A 189 -7.57 9.13 -11.41
C SER A 189 -6.94 7.83 -11.89
N ILE A 190 -5.63 7.85 -12.15
CA ILE A 190 -4.87 6.71 -12.67
C ILE A 190 -3.71 6.40 -11.73
N VAL A 191 -3.56 5.12 -11.39
CA VAL A 191 -2.35 4.57 -10.74
C VAL A 191 -1.74 3.55 -11.69
N GLU A 192 -0.48 3.74 -12.05
CA GLU A 192 0.18 2.94 -13.08
C GLU A 192 1.67 2.73 -12.82
N ASP A 193 2.36 2.08 -13.77
CA ASP A 193 3.76 1.68 -13.69
C ASP A 193 4.01 0.80 -12.46
N ASN A 194 4.94 1.16 -11.56
CA ASN A 194 5.24 0.43 -10.32
C ASN A 194 4.80 1.21 -9.07
N ALA A 195 3.84 2.12 -9.22
CA ALA A 195 3.41 2.98 -8.11
C ALA A 195 2.78 2.16 -6.98
N ILE A 196 3.02 2.59 -5.74
CA ILE A 196 2.47 1.97 -4.52
C ILE A 196 1.65 3.00 -3.76
N VAL A 197 0.37 2.72 -3.54
CA VAL A 197 -0.54 3.57 -2.77
C VAL A 197 -1.17 2.76 -1.66
N THR A 198 -0.78 2.99 -0.41
CA THR A 198 -1.28 2.21 0.75
C THR A 198 -2.24 2.99 1.65
N ALA A 199 -2.31 4.31 1.49
CA ALA A 199 -3.21 5.16 2.24
C ALA A 199 -3.49 6.47 1.49
N GLY A 200 -4.52 7.18 1.94
CA GLY A 200 -4.84 8.51 1.43
C GLY A 200 -5.90 8.50 0.33
N ILE A 201 -6.17 9.68 -0.22
CA ILE A 201 -7.20 9.89 -1.24
C ILE A 201 -6.54 10.44 -2.49
N VAL A 202 -6.80 9.80 -3.63
CA VAL A 202 -6.35 10.24 -4.96
C VAL A 202 -7.56 10.48 -5.85
N GLU A 203 -7.74 11.72 -6.31
CA GLU A 203 -8.96 12.15 -7.00
C GLU A 203 -8.74 13.24 -8.05
N ALA A 204 -9.81 13.58 -8.78
CA ALA A 204 -9.86 14.71 -9.70
C ALA A 204 -8.78 14.67 -10.78
N ASP A 205 -8.78 13.63 -11.62
CA ASP A 205 -7.85 13.46 -12.74
C ASP A 205 -6.37 13.37 -12.31
N SER A 206 -6.10 12.92 -11.08
CA SER A 206 -4.74 12.73 -10.60
C SER A 206 -4.07 11.51 -11.21
N ARG A 207 -2.76 11.55 -11.36
CA ARG A 207 -1.96 10.43 -11.90
C ARG A 207 -0.77 10.13 -11.02
N ILE A 208 -0.70 8.90 -10.53
CA ILE A 208 0.40 8.37 -9.72
C ILE A 208 1.13 7.33 -10.59
N ALA A 209 2.42 7.56 -10.86
CA ALA A 209 3.16 6.83 -11.87
C ALA A 209 4.63 6.64 -11.49
N GLY A 210 5.39 5.94 -12.33
CA GLY A 210 6.78 5.55 -12.06
C GLY A 210 6.91 4.63 -10.85
N ASN A 211 7.79 4.98 -9.91
CA ASN A 211 7.99 4.25 -8.66
C ASN A 211 7.48 5.05 -7.45
N ALA A 212 6.46 5.89 -7.67
CA ALA A 212 5.89 6.75 -6.63
C ALA A 212 5.36 5.92 -5.46
N LYS A 213 5.52 6.45 -4.24
CA LYS A 213 4.95 5.88 -3.02
C LYS A 213 4.06 6.89 -2.33
N VAL A 214 2.81 6.54 -2.10
CA VAL A 214 1.85 7.36 -1.36
C VAL A 214 1.40 6.56 -0.14
N ILE A 215 1.88 6.98 1.02
CA ILE A 215 1.75 6.22 2.27
C ILE A 215 1.28 7.12 3.41
N GLU A 216 0.71 6.53 4.45
CA GLU A 216 0.41 7.26 5.69
C GLU A 216 1.68 7.53 6.50
N SER A 217 1.65 8.58 7.33
CA SER A 217 2.73 8.83 8.26
C SER A 217 2.69 7.83 9.41
N PRO A 218 3.80 7.13 9.71
CA PRO A 218 3.88 6.22 10.85
C PRO A 218 3.76 6.93 12.21
N TRP A 219 3.92 8.26 12.23
CA TRP A 219 3.93 9.07 13.45
C TRP A 219 2.58 9.69 13.78
N THR A 220 1.83 10.07 12.74
CA THR A 220 0.57 10.81 12.91
C THR A 220 -0.65 10.06 12.42
N GLN A 221 -0.44 8.96 11.68
CA GLN A 221 -1.49 8.23 10.96
C GLN A 221 -2.24 9.12 9.95
N ALA A 222 -1.71 10.31 9.65
CA ALA A 222 -2.24 11.18 8.62
C ALA A 222 -1.84 10.63 7.26
N ALA A 223 -2.77 10.64 6.32
CA ALA A 223 -2.55 10.16 4.98
C ALA A 223 -2.62 11.31 3.96
N PRO A 224 -1.89 11.19 2.83
CA PRO A 224 -1.92 12.21 1.79
C PRO A 224 -3.29 12.39 1.14
N TYR A 225 -3.53 13.60 0.64
CA TYR A 225 -4.68 13.91 -0.20
C TYR A 225 -4.19 14.55 -1.51
N ILE A 226 -4.49 13.91 -2.64
CA ILE A 226 -3.98 14.27 -3.95
C ILE A 226 -5.19 14.52 -4.86
N SER A 227 -5.32 15.76 -5.32
CA SER A 227 -6.40 16.21 -6.19
C SER A 227 -5.85 16.99 -7.36
N ASN A 228 -6.13 16.56 -8.60
CA ASN A 228 -5.57 17.15 -9.81
C ASN A 228 -4.05 17.29 -9.73
N GLY A 229 -3.34 16.21 -9.41
CA GLY A 229 -1.88 16.19 -9.26
C GLY A 229 -1.19 15.11 -10.08
N LEU A 230 0.09 15.31 -10.38
CA LEU A 230 0.95 14.35 -11.09
C LEU A 230 2.11 13.93 -10.18
N VAL A 231 2.17 12.65 -9.81
CA VAL A 231 3.09 12.16 -8.77
C VAL A 231 3.95 11.02 -9.30
N TYR A 232 5.25 11.26 -9.33
CA TYR A 232 6.31 10.29 -9.65
C TYR A 232 7.28 10.06 -8.48
N GLY A 233 7.16 10.85 -7.41
CA GLY A 233 7.98 10.75 -6.20
C GLY A 233 7.21 10.22 -4.98
N ASN A 234 7.81 10.35 -3.80
CA ASN A 234 7.26 9.78 -2.57
C ASN A 234 6.55 10.85 -1.74
N ILE A 235 5.37 10.51 -1.22
CA ILE A 235 4.54 11.37 -0.39
C ILE A 235 4.11 10.59 0.85
N SER A 236 4.36 11.16 2.02
CA SER A 236 3.98 10.58 3.31
C SER A 236 3.42 11.63 4.26
N GLY A 237 2.36 11.27 5.00
CA GLY A 237 1.79 12.12 6.04
C GLY A 237 0.74 13.12 5.58
N ASN A 238 0.51 14.17 6.38
CA ASN A 238 -0.50 15.19 6.13
C ASN A 238 -0.05 16.15 5.00
N VAL A 239 0.02 15.62 3.78
CA VAL A 239 0.43 16.35 2.58
C VAL A 239 -0.79 16.48 1.66
N ARG A 240 -1.10 17.71 1.26
CA ARG A 240 -2.17 18.00 0.30
C ARG A 240 -1.58 18.52 -1.01
N LEU A 241 -1.72 17.73 -2.06
CA LEU A 241 -1.44 18.14 -3.44
C LEU A 241 -2.75 18.58 -4.09
N CYS A 242 -2.79 19.81 -4.57
CA CYS A 242 -3.95 20.37 -5.24
C CYS A 242 -3.54 21.16 -6.49
N GLN A 243 -4.49 21.51 -7.35
CA GLN A 243 -4.31 22.54 -8.38
C GLN A 243 -3.11 22.30 -9.32
N GLY A 244 -3.00 21.11 -9.91
CA GLY A 244 -1.93 20.82 -10.87
C GLY A 244 -0.56 20.59 -10.25
N ALA A 245 -0.47 20.41 -8.92
CA ALA A 245 0.80 20.12 -8.24
C ALA A 245 1.51 18.91 -8.86
N GLN A 246 2.82 19.02 -9.01
CA GLN A 246 3.65 17.95 -9.55
C GLN A 246 4.74 17.54 -8.54
N VAL A 247 4.92 16.24 -8.41
CA VAL A 247 6.02 15.63 -7.64
C VAL A 247 6.83 14.80 -8.60
N LEU A 248 8.06 15.23 -8.85
CA LEU A 248 8.96 14.65 -9.84
C LEU A 248 9.63 13.38 -9.30
N PRO A 249 10.19 12.53 -10.19
CA PRO A 249 10.98 11.38 -9.77
C PRO A 249 12.10 11.78 -8.78
N GLY A 250 12.23 11.02 -7.69
CA GLY A 250 13.23 11.25 -6.65
C GLY A 250 12.89 12.35 -5.63
N GLN A 251 11.82 13.11 -5.83
CA GLN A 251 11.33 14.03 -4.79
C GLN A 251 10.62 13.26 -3.68
N VAL A 252 10.84 13.69 -2.44
CA VAL A 252 10.22 13.11 -1.25
C VAL A 252 9.58 14.23 -0.43
N PHE A 253 8.27 14.12 -0.22
CA PHE A 253 7.50 14.98 0.68
C PHE A 253 7.01 14.13 1.85
N ASP A 254 7.82 14.07 2.90
CA ASP A 254 7.47 13.42 4.16
C ASP A 254 7.09 14.48 5.21
N ASN A 255 5.83 14.47 5.63
CA ASN A 255 5.33 15.34 6.68
C ASN A 255 4.91 14.53 7.91
N PRO A 256 5.83 14.30 8.86
CA PRO A 256 5.56 13.55 10.09
C PRO A 256 4.85 14.39 11.16
N THR A 257 4.25 15.53 10.79
CA THR A 257 3.62 16.46 11.73
C THR A 257 2.12 16.54 11.54
N PRO A 258 1.34 16.93 12.57
CA PRO A 258 -0.10 17.14 12.41
C PRO A 258 -0.47 18.34 11.51
N ASP A 259 0.46 19.27 11.27
CA ASP A 259 0.20 20.44 10.42
C ASP A 259 0.12 20.00 8.95
N GLU A 260 -0.68 20.68 8.14
CA GLU A 260 -0.84 20.32 6.73
C GLU A 260 0.29 20.94 5.88
N LEU A 261 0.98 20.12 5.09
CA LEU A 261 1.85 20.58 4.01
C LEU A 261 1.03 20.69 2.73
N ARG A 262 0.68 21.91 2.32
CA ARG A 262 -0.05 22.15 1.07
C ARG A 262 0.91 22.47 -0.06
N ILE A 263 0.76 21.76 -1.17
CA ILE A 263 1.52 21.89 -2.40
C ILE A 263 0.55 22.14 -3.55
N THR A 264 0.84 23.18 -4.34
CA THR A 264 0.11 23.57 -5.55
C THR A 264 1.10 23.76 -6.70
N ASP A 265 0.62 24.03 -7.90
CA ASP A 265 1.46 24.48 -9.02
C ASP A 265 2.17 25.84 -8.75
N ALA A 266 1.62 26.66 -7.86
CA ALA A 266 2.12 28.02 -7.59
C ALA A 266 2.94 28.16 -6.30
N TYR A 267 2.62 27.38 -5.26
CA TYR A 267 3.28 27.52 -3.96
C TYR A 267 3.25 26.23 -3.12
N MET A 268 4.14 26.20 -2.14
CA MET A 268 4.16 25.22 -1.05
C MET A 268 4.12 25.96 0.28
N LYS A 269 3.25 25.55 1.21
CA LYS A 269 3.19 26.14 2.56
C LYS A 269 2.75 25.15 3.62
N ILE A 270 3.15 25.43 4.86
CA ILE A 270 2.61 24.78 6.05
C ILE A 270 1.35 25.53 6.51
N LEU A 271 0.29 24.77 6.76
CA LEU A 271 -0.98 25.21 7.30
C LEU A 271 -1.16 24.61 8.69
N ARG A 272 -1.21 25.46 9.71
CA ARG A 272 -1.45 25.04 11.09
C ARG A 272 -2.93 25.16 11.42
N THR A 273 -3.43 24.30 12.29
CA THR A 273 -4.80 24.44 12.77
C THR A 273 -4.90 25.62 13.75
N PRO A 274 -6.06 26.28 13.88
CA PRO A 274 -6.24 27.42 14.79
C PRO A 274 -5.85 27.12 16.25
N GLU A 275 -5.99 25.87 16.69
CA GLU A 275 -5.61 25.41 18.04
C GLU A 275 -4.10 25.39 18.24
N ARG A 276 -3.33 25.22 17.16
CA ARG A 276 -1.86 25.23 17.18
C ARG A 276 -1.26 26.60 16.90
N GLU A 277 -2.04 27.50 16.30
CA GLU A 277 -1.69 28.92 16.19
C GLU A 277 -1.93 29.66 17.49
N ASN A 278 -3.04 29.36 18.19
CA ASN A 278 -3.39 30.00 19.45
C ASN A 278 -2.93 29.14 20.63
N ILE A 279 -1.86 29.56 21.31
CA ILE A 279 -1.37 28.89 22.51
C ILE A 279 -2.43 29.02 23.62
N ARG A 280 -3.22 27.96 23.81
CA ARG A 280 -4.17 27.84 24.91
C ARG A 280 -3.69 26.74 25.85
N PHE A 281 -3.33 27.12 27.06
CA PHE A 281 -3.03 26.15 28.10
C PHE A 281 -4.34 25.59 28.64
N ALA A 282 -4.66 24.34 28.29
CA ALA A 282 -5.71 23.60 28.97
C ALA A 282 -5.33 23.40 30.45
N SER A 283 -6.23 23.71 31.38
CA SER A 283 -6.00 23.43 32.81
C SER A 283 -5.84 21.91 33.01
N PRO A 284 -5.06 21.44 34.01
CA PRO A 284 -4.88 20.02 34.26
C PRO A 284 -6.21 19.24 34.41
N GLU A 285 -7.23 19.88 34.97
CA GLU A 285 -8.57 19.32 35.17
C GLU A 285 -9.30 19.06 33.84
N SER A 286 -9.13 19.95 32.86
CA SER A 286 -9.74 19.81 31.52
C SER A 286 -9.09 18.72 30.66
N ARG A 287 -7.93 18.19 31.07
CA ARG A 287 -7.22 17.09 30.39
C ARG A 287 -7.65 15.72 30.88
N MET A 288 -8.49 15.64 31.91
CA MET A 288 -9.00 14.36 32.39
C MET A 288 -10.11 13.88 31.43
N PRO A 289 -10.07 12.61 30.96
CA PRO A 289 -11.14 12.06 30.15
C PRO A 289 -12.45 12.15 30.95
N ALA A 290 -13.51 12.61 30.31
CA ALA A 290 -14.83 12.73 30.93
C ALA A 290 -15.16 11.39 31.61
N LYS A 291 -15.41 11.42 32.94
CA LYS A 291 -15.82 10.23 33.68
C LYS A 291 -17.04 9.66 32.95
N LYS A 292 -16.90 8.47 32.37
CA LYS A 292 -18.03 7.71 31.81
C LYS A 292 -19.10 7.70 32.89
N LYS A 293 -20.24 8.32 32.64
CA LYS A 293 -21.41 8.18 33.51
C LYS A 293 -21.75 6.70 33.50
N THR A 294 -21.38 5.99 34.56
CA THR A 294 -21.94 4.69 34.88
C THR A 294 -23.45 4.89 34.99
N ARG A 295 -24.19 4.36 34.01
CA ARG A 295 -25.63 4.16 34.13
C ARG A 295 -25.80 3.25 35.35
N SER A 296 -26.32 3.78 36.44
CA SER A 296 -26.82 2.94 37.53
C SER A 296 -28.14 2.33 37.08
N GLU A 297 -28.11 1.06 36.67
CA GLU A 297 -29.11 0.09 37.12
C GLU A 297 -28.97 0.04 38.66
N THR A 298 -30.00 0.04 39.51
CA THR A 298 -31.32 -0.58 39.44
C THR A 298 -32.21 0.00 40.57
N GLU A 299 -33.53 -0.23 40.47
CA GLU A 299 -34.48 -0.45 41.61
C GLU A 299 -34.88 0.77 42.47
N ARG A 300 -36.16 1.16 42.64
CA ARG A 300 -37.48 0.50 42.59
C ARG A 300 -38.56 1.50 42.19
#